data_AF-A0A519N0Z2-F1
#
_entry.id   AF-A0A519N0Z2-F1
#
_cell.length_a   1.000
_cell.length_b   1.000
_cell.length_c   1.000
_cell.angle_alpha   90.00
_cell.angle_beta   90.00
_cell.angle_gamma   90.00
#
_symmetry.space_group_name_H-M   'P 1'
#
loop_
_entity.id
_entity.type
_entity.pdbx_description
1 polymer ?
#
loop_
_entity_poly.entity_id
_entity_poly.type
_entity_poly.pdbx_seq_one_letter_code
_entity_poly.pdbx_strand_id
1 'polypeptide(L)'
;MKKFIIYIALFFSTYFVSAQAEADSIVPSEISYKEIIYKDTLTYAKREFRSDFKENYRGAEFQYKPKTRVKTKWDEFLGWLNDKINWIFARGDGEKASSAVNLIVRILAILVLIFVVYMIVRAILNKEGIWIFGRGHKKIAVGDLAGEDIHALDFNQMVSDTKTTGDYRLTLRYYYLWLLKKLSNRSIIDWHRDKTNADYLYEIKDPQLRKEFEYLSYVYDYSWYGEFPIDANAFEKAEKAFLKTLNAL
;
A
#
# COMPACT_ATOMS: atom_id res chain seq x y z
N MET A 1 36.47 34.53 -8.34
CA MET A 1 36.03 35.41 -7.22
C MET A 1 34.77 36.22 -7.52
N LYS A 2 34.64 36.88 -8.69
CA LYS A 2 33.44 37.68 -9.02
C LYS A 2 32.09 36.93 -9.03
N LYS A 3 32.07 35.65 -9.45
CA LYS A 3 30.84 34.84 -9.47
C LYS A 3 30.38 34.40 -8.07
N PHE A 4 31.31 34.16 -7.14
CA PHE A 4 30.99 33.75 -5.77
C PHE A 4 30.28 34.86 -4.98
N ILE A 5 30.65 36.12 -5.24
CA ILE A 5 30.00 37.30 -4.65
C ILE A 5 28.54 37.44 -5.13
N ILE A 6 28.26 37.08 -6.38
CA ILE A 6 26.89 37.12 -6.94
C ILE A 6 26.00 36.06 -6.29
N TYR A 7 26.52 34.85 -6.03
CA TYR A 7 25.76 33.81 -5.35
C TYR A 7 25.48 34.15 -3.88
N ILE A 8 26.40 34.83 -3.19
CA ILE A 8 26.18 35.33 -1.83
C ILE A 8 25.12 36.44 -1.82
N ALA A 9 25.15 37.36 -2.79
CA ALA A 9 24.17 38.43 -2.90
C ALA A 9 22.74 37.91 -3.19
N LEU A 10 22.61 36.85 -4.00
CA LEU A 10 21.33 36.19 -4.28
C LEU A 10 20.78 35.37 -3.09
N PHE A 11 21.67 34.88 -2.22
CA PHE A 11 21.26 34.14 -1.01
C PHE A 11 20.73 35.06 0.09
N PHE A 12 21.18 36.32 0.13
CA PHE A 12 20.72 37.31 1.12
C PHE A 12 19.50 38.13 0.67
N SER A 13 19.13 38.15 -0.61
CA SER A 13 17.97 38.92 -1.09
C SER A 13 16.61 38.29 -0.76
N THR A 14 16.56 37.04 -0.31
CA THR A 14 15.32 36.33 0.05
C THR A 14 14.86 36.58 1.49
N TYR A 15 15.64 37.30 2.31
CA TYR A 15 15.35 37.51 3.74
C TYR A 15 14.60 38.82 4.06
N PHE A 16 14.26 39.64 3.06
CA PHE A 16 13.61 40.94 3.27
C PHE A 16 12.17 41.05 2.73
N VAL A 17 11.46 39.93 2.57
CA VAL A 17 10.00 39.99 2.40
C VAL A 17 9.36 40.07 3.79
N SER A 18 9.11 41.30 4.23
CA SER A 18 8.19 41.54 5.36
C SER A 18 6.78 41.51 4.79
N ALA A 19 5.99 40.49 5.16
CA ALA A 19 4.57 40.49 4.87
C ALA A 19 3.92 41.63 5.66
N GLN A 20 3.42 42.66 4.96
CA GLN A 20 2.49 43.61 5.57
C GLN A 20 1.19 42.86 5.82
N ALA A 21 0.87 42.63 7.09
CA ALA A 21 -0.47 42.20 7.47
C ALA A 21 -1.41 43.38 7.20
N GLU A 22 -2.13 43.34 6.08
CA GLU A 22 -3.33 44.14 5.93
C GLU A 22 -4.33 43.64 6.98
N ALA A 23 -4.56 44.45 8.01
CA ALA A 23 -5.62 44.21 8.98
C ALA A 23 -6.94 44.46 8.24
N ASP A 24 -7.53 43.37 7.75
CA ASP A 24 -8.85 43.36 7.14
C ASP A 24 -9.83 43.96 8.17
N SER A 25 -10.29 45.19 7.90
CA SER A 25 -11.12 45.99 8.83
C SER A 25 -12.59 45.58 8.76
N ILE A 26 -12.87 44.35 8.35
CA ILE A 26 -14.20 43.77 8.39
C ILE A 26 -14.41 43.32 9.84
N VAL A 27 -15.00 44.20 10.65
CA VAL A 27 -15.61 43.82 11.92
C VAL A 27 -16.55 42.65 11.60
N PRO A 28 -16.32 41.43 12.13
CA PRO A 28 -17.25 40.35 11.94
C PRO A 28 -18.59 40.84 12.47
N SER A 29 -19.60 40.94 11.61
CA SER A 29 -20.96 41.09 12.10
C SER A 29 -21.18 39.92 13.05
N GLU A 30 -21.54 40.21 14.30
CA GLU A 30 -21.95 39.18 15.25
C GLU A 30 -23.17 38.48 14.65
N ILE A 31 -22.93 37.39 13.92
CA ILE A 31 -23.98 36.48 13.52
C ILE A 31 -24.44 35.86 14.83
N SER A 32 -25.48 36.43 15.42
CA SER A 32 -26.21 35.83 16.52
C SER A 32 -26.86 34.56 15.99
N TYR A 33 -26.13 33.46 16.04
CA TYR A 33 -26.68 32.13 15.86
C TYR A 33 -27.73 31.95 16.95
N LYS A 34 -29.00 32.07 16.58
CA LYS A 34 -30.10 31.72 17.47
C LYS A 34 -29.95 30.21 17.68
N GLU A 35 -29.35 29.83 18.80
CA GLU A 35 -29.15 28.44 19.18
C GLU A 35 -30.55 27.81 19.29
N ILE A 36 -30.96 27.09 18.25
CA ILE A 36 -32.19 26.31 18.30
C ILE A 36 -31.83 25.11 19.18
N ILE A 37 -32.01 25.28 20.48
CA ILE A 37 -31.88 24.20 21.46
C ILE A 37 -33.06 23.26 21.18
N TYR A 38 -32.84 22.25 20.35
CA TYR A 38 -33.70 21.09 20.30
C TYR A 38 -33.65 20.48 21.69
N LYS A 39 -34.76 20.60 22.42
CA LYS A 39 -34.90 19.97 23.74
C LYS A 39 -34.78 18.47 23.50
N ASP A 40 -33.60 17.92 23.77
CA ASP A 40 -33.32 16.50 23.58
C ASP A 40 -34.22 15.73 24.55
N THR A 41 -35.33 15.23 24.04
CA THR A 41 -36.30 14.43 24.80
C THR A 41 -35.85 12.98 24.94
N LEU A 42 -34.67 12.63 24.41
CA LEU A 42 -34.09 11.30 24.56
C LEU A 42 -33.72 11.09 26.02
N THR A 43 -34.58 10.34 26.71
CA THR A 43 -34.30 9.90 28.06
C THR A 43 -33.28 8.77 27.98
N TYR A 44 -32.01 9.10 28.14
CA TYR A 44 -30.95 8.10 28.19
C TYR A 44 -31.03 7.32 29.50
N ALA A 45 -31.49 6.07 29.43
CA ALA A 45 -31.32 5.16 30.54
C ALA A 45 -29.83 4.85 30.70
N LYS A 46 -29.24 5.19 31.85
CA LYS A 46 -27.87 4.81 32.21
C LYS A 46 -27.79 3.28 32.20
N ARG A 47 -27.16 2.71 31.18
CA ARG A 47 -26.92 1.26 31.10
C ARG A 47 -25.69 0.93 31.90
N GLU A 48 -25.82 -0.01 32.82
CA GLU A 48 -24.70 -0.57 33.57
C GLU A 48 -24.44 -1.98 33.08
N PHE A 49 -23.17 -2.38 33.09
CA PHE A 49 -22.82 -3.75 32.76
C PHE A 49 -23.35 -4.68 33.85
N ARG A 50 -23.93 -5.82 33.46
CA ARG A 50 -24.25 -6.90 34.41
C ARG A 50 -22.98 -7.34 35.11
N SER A 51 -23.05 -7.67 36.39
CA SER A 51 -21.88 -8.06 37.20
C SER A 51 -21.11 -9.26 36.66
N ASP A 52 -21.78 -10.14 35.90
CA ASP A 52 -21.26 -11.37 35.31
C ASP A 52 -20.89 -11.23 33.83
N PHE A 53 -20.87 -10.02 33.25
CA PHE A 53 -20.68 -9.85 31.81
C PHE A 53 -19.40 -10.51 31.28
N LYS A 54 -18.35 -10.56 32.12
CA LYS A 54 -17.06 -11.19 31.81
C LYS A 54 -17.15 -12.70 31.60
N GLU A 55 -18.13 -13.38 32.19
CA GLU A 55 -18.32 -14.83 32.03
C GLU A 55 -18.63 -15.20 30.58
N ASN A 56 -19.29 -14.31 29.82
CA ASN A 56 -19.58 -14.51 28.40
C ASN A 56 -18.31 -14.52 27.52
N TYR A 57 -17.15 -14.12 28.06
CA TYR A 57 -15.89 -13.99 27.32
C TYR A 57 -14.79 -14.92 27.84
N ARG A 58 -15.14 -15.97 28.60
CA ARG A 58 -14.19 -16.96 29.13
C ARG A 58 -14.05 -18.21 28.25
N GLY A 59 -14.87 -18.31 27.20
CA GLY A 59 -14.84 -19.39 26.21
C GLY A 59 -13.50 -19.50 25.47
N ALA A 60 -13.25 -20.67 24.88
CA ALA A 60 -12.00 -20.95 24.16
C ALA A 60 -11.78 -20.01 22.97
N GLU A 61 -12.87 -19.54 22.35
CA GLU A 61 -12.93 -18.56 21.28
C GLU A 61 -12.37 -17.17 21.68
N PHE A 62 -12.30 -16.88 22.99
CA PHE A 62 -11.76 -15.64 23.54
C PHE A 62 -10.37 -15.81 24.17
N GLN A 63 -9.80 -17.02 24.14
CA GLN A 63 -8.45 -17.29 24.63
C GLN A 63 -7.40 -17.05 23.52
N TYR A 64 -7.04 -15.78 23.34
CA TYR A 64 -5.98 -15.39 22.42
C TYR A 64 -4.61 -15.79 22.97
N LYS A 65 -4.10 -16.96 22.57
CA LYS A 65 -2.67 -17.25 22.74
C LYS A 65 -1.89 -16.31 21.83
N PRO A 66 -0.86 -15.60 22.33
CA PRO A 66 0.07 -14.91 21.44
C PRO A 66 0.60 -15.96 20.47
N LYS A 67 0.32 -15.78 19.17
CA LYS A 67 0.83 -16.69 18.14
C LYS A 67 2.35 -16.65 18.27
N THR A 68 2.95 -17.77 18.68
CA THR A 68 4.41 -17.92 18.69
C THR A 68 4.91 -17.51 17.33
N ARG A 69 5.88 -16.60 17.26
CA ARG A 69 6.40 -16.05 16.00
C ARG A 69 6.78 -17.22 15.09
N VAL A 70 5.94 -17.48 14.09
CA VAL A 70 6.21 -18.49 13.07
C VAL A 70 7.45 -17.99 12.35
N LYS A 71 8.51 -18.81 12.27
CA LYS A 71 9.74 -18.42 11.58
C LYS A 71 9.36 -17.98 10.17
N THR A 72 9.72 -16.76 9.81
CA THR A 72 9.50 -16.24 8.46
C THR A 72 10.42 -17.00 7.51
N LYS A 73 10.08 -17.11 6.23
CA LYS A 73 11.02 -17.61 5.20
C LYS A 73 12.35 -16.84 5.21
N TRP A 74 12.33 -15.58 5.63
CA TRP A 74 13.53 -14.77 5.87
C TRP A 74 14.36 -15.24 7.07
N ASP A 75 13.70 -15.61 8.17
CA ASP A 75 14.36 -16.16 9.36
C ASP A 75 14.99 -17.53 9.04
N GLU A 76 14.34 -18.34 8.20
CA GLU A 76 14.88 -19.60 7.69
C GLU A 76 16.07 -19.38 6.74
N PHE A 77 15.99 -18.38 5.85
CA PHE A 77 17.09 -18.01 4.95
C PHE A 77 18.32 -17.51 5.72
N LEU A 78 18.15 -16.61 6.70
CA LEU A 78 19.25 -16.13 7.53
C LEU A 78 19.88 -17.26 8.35
N GLY A 79 19.08 -18.20 8.84
CA GLY A 79 19.57 -19.41 9.50
C GLY A 79 20.44 -20.26 8.57
N TRP A 80 19.91 -20.61 7.39
CA TRP A 80 20.66 -21.36 6.36
C TRP A 80 21.97 -20.65 5.95
N LEU A 81 21.93 -19.32 5.79
CA LEU A 81 23.09 -18.52 5.42
C LEU A 81 24.15 -18.55 6.53
N ASN A 82 23.73 -18.37 7.78
CA ASN A 82 24.61 -18.47 8.94
C ASN A 82 25.24 -19.86 9.05
N ASP A 83 24.48 -20.93 8.82
CA ASP A 83 24.99 -22.30 8.82
C ASP A 83 26.01 -22.54 7.70
N LYS A 84 25.79 -21.99 6.51
CA LYS A 84 26.75 -22.07 5.39
C LYS A 84 28.02 -21.30 5.66
N ILE A 85 27.92 -20.09 6.19
CA ILE A 85 29.06 -19.27 6.61
C ILE A 85 29.86 -20.05 7.67
N ASN A 86 29.20 -20.53 8.73
CA ASN A 86 29.85 -21.27 9.80
C ASN A 86 30.48 -22.58 9.29
N TRP A 87 29.86 -23.30 8.36
CA TRP A 87 30.45 -24.50 7.76
C TRP A 87 31.74 -24.20 6.96
N ILE A 88 31.80 -23.07 6.25
CA ILE A 88 32.99 -22.64 5.51
C ILE A 88 34.10 -22.23 6.47
N PHE A 89 33.77 -21.54 7.56
CA PHE A 89 34.76 -21.03 8.52
C PHE A 89 35.17 -22.03 9.61
N ALA A 90 34.32 -22.98 9.98
CA ALA A 90 34.60 -23.99 11.02
C ALA A 90 35.46 -25.15 10.53
N ARG A 91 35.64 -25.33 9.21
CA ARG A 91 36.50 -26.39 8.64
C ARG A 91 38.00 -26.06 8.71
N GLY A 92 38.37 -24.89 9.25
CA GLY A 92 39.75 -24.44 9.42
C GLY A 92 40.50 -25.01 10.63
N ASP A 93 39.81 -25.69 11.56
CA ASP A 93 40.37 -26.19 12.82
C ASP A 93 40.69 -27.70 12.81
N GLY A 94 40.73 -28.32 11.62
CA GLY A 94 41.20 -29.70 11.48
C GLY A 94 42.72 -29.77 11.48
N GLU A 95 43.30 -30.42 12.50
CA GLU A 95 44.75 -30.58 12.79
C GLU A 95 45.66 -31.15 11.67
N LYS A 96 45.19 -31.26 10.42
CA LYS A 96 45.89 -31.96 9.33
C LYS A 96 46.12 -31.14 8.06
N ALA A 97 45.78 -29.86 8.03
CA ALA A 97 46.13 -28.96 6.92
C ALA A 97 47.26 -28.01 7.34
N SER A 98 48.28 -27.86 6.49
CA SER A 98 49.37 -26.90 6.75
C SER A 98 48.80 -25.48 6.83
N SER A 99 49.33 -24.66 7.75
CA SER A 99 48.84 -23.31 8.04
C SER A 99 48.66 -22.43 6.78
N ALA A 100 49.50 -22.63 5.76
CA ALA A 100 49.41 -21.93 4.48
C ALA A 100 48.18 -22.31 3.65
N VAL A 101 47.78 -23.59 3.61
CA VAL A 101 46.62 -24.06 2.83
C VAL A 101 45.32 -23.52 3.44
N ASN A 102 45.21 -23.53 4.77
CA ASN A 102 44.04 -22.97 5.46
C ASN A 102 43.91 -21.45 5.23
N LEU A 103 45.03 -20.73 5.22
CA LEU A 103 45.05 -19.29 4.95
C LEU A 103 44.60 -18.97 3.51
N ILE A 104 45.08 -19.72 2.52
CA ILE A 104 44.70 -19.55 1.11
C ILE A 104 43.20 -19.83 0.90
N VAL A 105 42.68 -20.92 1.46
CA VAL A 105 41.25 -21.28 1.36
C VAL A 105 40.38 -20.19 2.00
N ARG A 106 40.80 -19.63 3.13
CA ARG A 106 40.07 -18.55 3.82
C ARG A 106 40.04 -17.26 3.00
N ILE A 107 41.17 -16.87 2.40
CA ILE A 107 41.23 -15.70 1.51
C ILE A 107 40.34 -15.89 0.28
N LEU A 108 40.38 -17.08 -0.33
CA LEU A 108 39.58 -17.41 -1.51
C LEU A 108 38.08 -17.38 -1.18
N ALA A 109 37.67 -17.91 -0.03
CA ALA A 109 36.29 -17.84 0.45
C ALA A 109 35.81 -16.40 0.65
N ILE A 110 36.65 -15.53 1.22
CA ILE A 110 36.34 -14.10 1.39
C ILE A 110 36.21 -13.39 0.04
N LEU A 111 37.10 -13.68 -0.92
CA LEU A 111 37.03 -13.12 -2.27
C LEU A 111 35.75 -13.53 -3.00
N VAL A 112 35.34 -14.80 -2.89
CA VAL A 112 34.09 -15.30 -3.47
C VAL A 112 32.89 -14.60 -2.81
N LEU A 113 32.89 -14.42 -1.49
CA LEU A 113 31.83 -13.71 -0.79
C LEU A 113 31.70 -12.26 -1.27
N ILE A 114 32.82 -11.52 -1.36
CA ILE A 114 32.86 -10.15 -1.85
C ILE A 114 32.36 -10.07 -3.30
N PHE A 115 32.76 -11.02 -4.14
CA PHE A 115 32.32 -11.10 -5.53
C PHE A 115 30.81 -11.33 -5.65
N VAL A 116 30.23 -12.21 -4.83
CA VAL A 116 28.78 -12.47 -4.80
C VAL A 116 28.01 -11.23 -4.33
N VAL A 117 28.48 -10.55 -3.28
CA VAL A 117 27.87 -9.29 -2.80
C VAL A 117 27.93 -8.21 -3.88
N TYR A 118 29.09 -8.05 -4.55
CA TYR A 118 29.25 -7.12 -5.67
C TYR A 118 28.28 -7.44 -6.82
N MET A 119 28.11 -8.72 -7.18
CA MET A 119 27.15 -9.15 -8.20
C MET A 119 25.71 -8.80 -7.83
N ILE A 120 25.30 -9.01 -6.58
CA ILE A 120 23.95 -8.68 -6.10
C ILE A 120 23.72 -7.17 -6.16
N VAL A 121 24.65 -6.37 -5.65
CA VAL A 121 24.55 -4.89 -5.68
C VAL A 121 24.50 -4.38 -7.13
N ARG A 122 25.36 -4.90 -8.01
CA ARG A 122 25.36 -4.54 -9.43
C ARG A 122 24.05 -4.95 -10.12
N ALA A 123 23.49 -6.11 -9.79
CA ALA A 123 22.23 -6.59 -10.36
C ALA A 123 21.02 -5.77 -9.90
N ILE A 124 21.05 -5.19 -8.70
CA ILE A 124 20.00 -4.28 -8.20
C ILE A 124 20.13 -2.88 -8.83
N LEU A 125 21.36 -2.37 -8.96
CA LEU A 125 21.62 -1.01 -9.48
C LEU A 125 21.45 -0.92 -11.00
N ASN A 126 21.86 -1.95 -11.74
CA ASN A 126 21.51 -2.06 -13.15
C ASN A 126 20.10 -2.62 -13.24
N LYS A 127 19.12 -1.75 -13.55
CA LYS A 127 17.68 -2.05 -13.71
C LYS A 127 17.33 -3.18 -14.72
N GLU A 128 18.33 -3.87 -15.26
CA GLU A 128 18.22 -4.98 -16.21
C GLU A 128 18.30 -6.37 -15.55
N GLY A 129 18.55 -6.45 -14.23
CA GLY A 129 18.80 -7.71 -13.51
C GLY A 129 17.60 -8.62 -13.19
N ILE A 130 16.37 -8.26 -13.60
CA ILE A 130 15.14 -8.99 -13.20
C ILE A 130 14.74 -10.10 -14.20
N TRP A 131 15.43 -10.23 -15.35
CA TRP A 131 15.01 -11.16 -16.41
C TRP A 131 15.11 -12.66 -16.05
N ILE A 132 15.86 -13.02 -15.01
CA ILE A 132 16.10 -14.40 -14.58
C ILE A 132 15.00 -15.02 -13.70
N PHE A 133 13.94 -14.27 -13.35
CA PHE A 133 12.76 -14.80 -12.63
C PHE A 133 11.48 -14.85 -13.48
N GLY A 134 11.58 -14.60 -14.79
CA GLY A 134 10.45 -14.67 -15.70
C GLY A 134 10.10 -16.12 -16.09
N ARG A 135 9.32 -16.81 -15.25
CA ARG A 135 8.32 -17.83 -15.67
C ARG A 135 7.63 -18.46 -14.46
N GLY A 136 6.31 -18.32 -14.43
CA GLY A 136 5.42 -19.01 -13.52
C GLY A 136 4.28 -18.10 -13.12
N HIS A 137 3.14 -18.22 -13.83
CA HIS A 137 1.87 -17.64 -13.41
C HIS A 137 1.64 -17.96 -11.93
N LYS A 138 1.91 -16.99 -11.06
CA LYS A 138 1.40 -17.04 -9.70
C LYS A 138 -0.11 -16.87 -9.83
N LYS A 139 -0.86 -17.86 -9.36
CA LYS A 139 -2.26 -17.64 -8.98
C LYS A 139 -2.26 -16.37 -8.14
N ILE A 140 -2.84 -15.30 -8.68
CA ILE A 140 -2.88 -14.00 -8.02
C ILE A 140 -3.65 -14.23 -6.73
N ALA A 141 -2.91 -14.30 -5.62
CA ALA A 141 -3.49 -14.42 -4.31
C ALA A 141 -4.19 -13.09 -4.04
N VAL A 142 -5.49 -13.15 -3.82
CA VAL A 142 -6.39 -12.02 -3.53
C VAL A 142 -5.87 -11.11 -2.40
N GLY A 143 -4.94 -11.59 -1.57
CA GLY A 143 -4.30 -10.83 -0.49
C GLY A 143 -3.03 -10.03 -0.84
N ASP A 144 -2.42 -10.20 -2.02
CA ASP A 144 -1.08 -9.61 -2.31
C ASP A 144 -1.13 -8.18 -2.90
N LEU A 145 -2.30 -7.76 -3.40
CA LEU A 145 -2.50 -6.38 -3.87
C LEU A 145 -2.50 -5.34 -2.75
N ALA A 146 -2.57 -5.79 -1.49
CA ALA A 146 -2.46 -4.93 -0.33
C ALA A 146 -1.03 -4.42 -0.10
N GLY A 147 -0.04 -4.82 -0.92
CA GLY A 147 1.36 -4.41 -0.85
C GLY A 147 1.89 -3.67 -2.08
N GLU A 148 1.25 -3.83 -3.24
CA GLU A 148 1.79 -3.39 -4.53
C GLU A 148 1.36 -1.95 -4.90
N ASP A 149 2.23 -1.30 -5.68
CA ASP A 149 1.93 -0.03 -6.34
C ASP A 149 0.93 -0.29 -7.49
N ILE A 150 -0.27 0.29 -7.40
CA ILE A 150 -1.30 0.13 -8.43
C ILE A 150 -0.82 0.54 -9.82
N HIS A 151 0.18 1.43 -9.91
CA HIS A 151 0.74 1.90 -11.17
C HIS A 151 1.55 0.82 -11.90
N ALA A 152 2.05 -0.20 -11.21
CA ALA A 152 2.81 -1.30 -11.81
C ALA A 152 1.92 -2.41 -12.44
N LEU A 153 0.61 -2.43 -12.13
CA LEU A 153 -0.27 -3.53 -12.52
C LEU A 153 -0.84 -3.39 -13.94
N ASP A 154 -0.94 -4.53 -14.66
CA ASP A 154 -1.66 -4.64 -15.92
C ASP A 154 -3.11 -5.06 -15.68
N PHE A 155 -3.98 -4.08 -15.50
CA PHE A 155 -5.41 -4.32 -15.26
C PHE A 155 -6.14 -4.91 -16.47
N ASN A 156 -5.66 -4.71 -17.70
CA ASN A 156 -6.30 -5.30 -18.88
C ASN A 156 -6.19 -6.82 -18.83
N GLN A 157 -4.98 -7.32 -18.54
CA GLN A 157 -4.75 -8.75 -18.40
C GLN A 157 -5.55 -9.32 -17.21
N MET A 158 -5.49 -8.65 -16.05
CA MET A 158 -6.17 -9.11 -14.84
C MET A 158 -7.69 -9.23 -15.03
N VAL A 159 -8.34 -8.22 -15.63
CA VAL A 159 -9.78 -8.26 -15.92
C VAL A 159 -10.12 -9.35 -16.93
N SER A 160 -9.30 -9.51 -17.98
CA SER A 160 -9.50 -10.58 -18.98
C SER A 160 -9.45 -11.96 -18.33
N ASP A 161 -8.43 -12.22 -17.51
CA ASP A 161 -8.23 -13.49 -16.85
C ASP A 161 -9.40 -13.81 -15.90
N THR A 162 -9.81 -12.86 -15.05
CA THR A 162 -10.89 -13.12 -14.08
C THR A 162 -12.25 -13.31 -14.74
N LYS A 163 -12.51 -12.61 -15.86
CA LYS A 163 -13.72 -12.83 -16.65
C LYS A 163 -13.80 -14.25 -17.20
N THR A 164 -12.70 -14.81 -17.69
CA THR A 164 -12.70 -16.20 -18.20
C THR A 164 -13.02 -17.22 -17.11
N THR A 165 -12.61 -16.94 -15.88
CA THR A 165 -12.88 -17.80 -14.72
C THR A 165 -14.29 -17.63 -14.13
N GLY A 166 -15.06 -16.64 -14.59
CA GLY A 166 -16.41 -16.35 -14.08
C GLY A 166 -16.44 -15.70 -12.69
N ASP A 167 -15.31 -15.22 -12.17
CA ASP A 167 -15.25 -14.54 -10.87
C ASP A 167 -15.63 -13.05 -11.03
N TYR A 168 -16.93 -12.78 -11.03
CA TYR A 168 -17.47 -11.43 -11.19
C TYR A 168 -17.03 -10.48 -10.07
N ARG A 169 -16.96 -10.96 -8.83
CA ARG A 169 -16.54 -10.14 -7.68
C ARG A 169 -15.09 -9.68 -7.84
N LEU A 170 -14.19 -10.60 -8.17
CA LEU A 170 -12.79 -10.27 -8.38
C LEU A 170 -12.59 -9.38 -9.62
N THR A 171 -13.37 -9.62 -10.68
CA THR A 171 -13.36 -8.78 -11.88
C THR A 171 -13.76 -7.34 -11.57
N LEU A 172 -14.82 -7.11 -10.79
CA LEU A 172 -15.24 -5.76 -10.38
C LEU A 172 -14.20 -5.09 -9.49
N ARG A 173 -13.52 -5.84 -8.60
CA ARG A 173 -12.39 -5.30 -7.83
C ARG A 173 -11.29 -4.79 -8.76
N TYR A 174 -10.95 -5.53 -9.80
CA TYR A 174 -9.90 -5.11 -10.74
C TYR A 174 -10.32 -3.92 -11.59
N TYR A 175 -11.59 -3.85 -12.02
CA TYR A 175 -12.12 -2.63 -12.66
C TYR A 175 -12.05 -1.41 -11.73
N TYR A 176 -12.36 -1.56 -10.44
CA TYR A 176 -12.29 -0.47 -9.49
C TYR A 176 -10.86 0.02 -9.25
N LEU A 177 -9.91 -0.90 -9.08
CA LEU A 177 -8.49 -0.54 -8.95
C LEU A 177 -7.94 0.12 -10.22
N TRP A 178 -8.39 -0.31 -11.40
CA TRP A 178 -8.05 0.32 -12.66
C TRP A 178 -8.59 1.75 -12.76
N LEU A 179 -9.82 1.98 -12.31
CA LEU A 179 -10.42 3.31 -12.23
C LEU A 179 -9.58 4.25 -11.36
N LEU A 180 -9.19 3.81 -10.15
CA LEU A 180 -8.33 4.59 -9.26
C LEU A 180 -6.97 4.91 -9.92
N LYS A 181 -6.33 3.93 -10.58
CA LYS A 181 -5.10 4.16 -11.34
C LYS A 181 -5.28 5.22 -12.42
N LYS A 182 -6.35 5.15 -13.20
CA LYS A 182 -6.64 6.10 -14.30
C LYS A 182 -6.86 7.52 -13.77
N LEU A 183 -7.62 7.67 -12.68
CA LEU A 183 -7.86 8.95 -12.03
C LEU A 183 -6.56 9.54 -11.46
N SER A 184 -5.75 8.70 -10.82
CA SER A 184 -4.47 9.11 -10.23
C SER A 184 -3.44 9.50 -11.30
N ASN A 185 -3.33 8.74 -12.38
CA ASN A 185 -2.49 9.08 -13.54
C ASN A 185 -2.87 10.44 -14.16
N ARG A 186 -4.11 10.89 -14.00
CA ARG A 186 -4.60 12.20 -14.46
C ARG A 186 -4.53 13.28 -13.39
N SER A 187 -3.97 12.98 -12.22
CA SER A 187 -3.91 13.89 -11.08
C SER A 187 -5.29 14.40 -10.63
N ILE A 188 -6.35 13.62 -10.90
CA ILE A 188 -7.71 13.91 -10.43
C ILE A 188 -7.84 13.51 -8.97
N ILE A 189 -7.17 12.43 -8.58
CA ILE A 189 -7.02 11.97 -7.20
C ILE A 189 -5.54 11.78 -6.89
N ASP A 190 -5.20 11.91 -5.63
CA ASP A 190 -3.91 11.53 -5.06
C ASP A 190 -4.05 10.14 -4.42
N TRP A 191 -3.54 9.10 -5.08
CA TRP A 191 -3.76 7.74 -4.64
C TRP A 191 -2.94 7.39 -3.39
N HIS A 192 -3.60 6.80 -2.39
CA HIS A 192 -2.94 6.28 -1.20
C HIS A 192 -3.68 5.05 -0.66
N ARG A 193 -2.96 4.01 -0.26
CA ARG A 193 -3.56 2.76 0.22
C ARG A 193 -4.56 2.95 1.36
N ASP A 194 -4.28 3.89 2.25
CA ASP A 194 -5.07 4.13 3.46
C ASP A 194 -6.26 5.08 3.25
N LYS A 195 -6.44 5.62 2.03
CA LYS A 195 -7.61 6.46 1.69
C LYS A 195 -8.84 5.60 1.41
N THR A 196 -9.99 6.08 1.89
CA THR A 196 -11.30 5.49 1.65
C THR A 196 -11.89 5.92 0.31
N ASN A 197 -12.91 5.21 -0.17
CA ASN A 197 -13.65 5.63 -1.38
C ASN A 197 -14.30 7.01 -1.21
N ALA A 198 -14.72 7.36 0.01
CA ALA A 198 -15.24 8.68 0.32
C ALA A 198 -14.17 9.76 0.19
N ASP A 199 -12.94 9.50 0.65
CA ASP A 199 -11.82 10.43 0.49
C ASP A 199 -11.55 10.72 -0.99
N TYR A 200 -11.49 9.68 -1.83
CA TYR A 200 -11.35 9.85 -3.28
C TYR A 200 -12.51 10.61 -3.91
N LEU A 201 -13.74 10.36 -3.47
CA LEU A 201 -14.91 11.08 -3.95
C LEU A 201 -14.79 12.59 -3.66
N TYR A 202 -14.25 12.99 -2.50
CA TYR A 202 -14.04 14.40 -2.15
C TYR A 202 -13.00 15.10 -3.03
N GLU A 203 -12.02 14.38 -3.56
CA GLU A 203 -10.98 14.94 -4.44
C GLU A 203 -11.49 15.23 -5.86
N ILE A 204 -12.51 14.49 -6.32
CA ILE A 204 -13.10 14.67 -7.65
C ILE A 204 -13.95 15.94 -7.70
N LYS A 205 -13.47 16.91 -8.49
CA LYS A 205 -14.10 18.24 -8.67
C LYS A 205 -15.18 18.27 -9.75
N ASP A 206 -15.03 17.48 -10.81
CA ASP A 206 -16.00 17.45 -11.90
C ASP A 206 -17.31 16.79 -11.43
N PRO A 207 -18.46 17.49 -11.47
CA PRO A 207 -19.71 16.96 -10.89
C PRO A 207 -20.22 15.68 -11.58
N GLN A 208 -20.00 15.56 -12.89
CA GLN A 208 -20.46 14.41 -13.65
C GLN A 208 -19.61 13.17 -13.33
N LEU A 209 -18.29 13.31 -13.35
CA LEU A 209 -17.35 12.26 -12.97
C LEU A 209 -17.52 11.87 -11.50
N ARG A 210 -17.79 12.84 -10.62
CA ARG A 210 -18.06 12.57 -9.19
C ARG A 210 -19.27 11.66 -9.02
N LYS A 211 -20.37 11.93 -9.74
CA LYS A 211 -21.59 11.10 -9.72
C LYS A 211 -21.34 9.70 -10.29
N GLU A 212 -20.55 9.59 -11.36
CA GLU A 212 -20.17 8.31 -11.93
C GLU A 212 -19.29 7.50 -10.97
N PHE A 213 -18.30 8.15 -10.35
CA PHE A 213 -17.42 7.54 -9.37
C PHE A 213 -18.16 7.09 -8.10
N GLU A 214 -19.14 7.88 -7.63
CA GLU A 214 -20.00 7.51 -6.50
C GLU A 214 -20.74 6.20 -6.76
N TYR A 215 -21.37 6.08 -7.93
CA TYR A 215 -22.05 4.85 -8.33
C TYR A 215 -21.09 3.65 -8.43
N LEU A 216 -19.92 3.83 -9.05
CA LEU A 216 -18.92 2.76 -9.19
C LEU A 216 -18.32 2.34 -7.84
N SER A 217 -18.14 3.29 -6.92
CA SER A 217 -17.70 3.01 -5.55
C SER A 217 -18.76 2.24 -4.78
N TYR A 218 -20.04 2.60 -4.91
CA TYR A 218 -21.14 1.82 -4.34
C TYR A 218 -21.15 0.36 -4.84
N VAL A 219 -21.00 0.16 -6.16
CA VAL A 219 -20.92 -1.20 -6.75
C VAL A 219 -19.73 -1.97 -6.19
N TYR A 220 -18.57 -1.33 -6.09
CA TYR A 220 -17.38 -1.94 -5.51
C TYR A 220 -17.60 -2.32 -4.05
N ASP A 221 -18.07 -1.41 -3.21
CA ASP A 221 -18.29 -1.65 -1.78
C ASP A 221 -19.30 -2.76 -1.53
N TYR A 222 -20.40 -2.74 -2.26
CA TYR A 222 -21.43 -3.77 -2.22
C TYR A 222 -20.86 -5.14 -2.63
N SER A 223 -20.13 -5.20 -3.74
CA SER A 223 -19.56 -6.46 -4.24
C SER A 223 -18.45 -7.02 -3.35
N TRP A 224 -17.56 -6.15 -2.88
CA TRP A 224 -16.29 -6.56 -2.30
C TRP A 224 -16.35 -6.63 -0.78
N TYR A 225 -16.81 -5.57 -0.11
CA TYR A 225 -16.90 -5.54 1.35
C TYR A 225 -18.23 -6.09 1.85
N GLY A 226 -19.31 -5.94 1.07
CA GLY A 226 -20.62 -6.52 1.39
C GLY A 226 -20.72 -8.02 1.09
N GLU A 227 -19.78 -8.57 0.32
CA GLU A 227 -19.77 -9.98 -0.15
C GLU A 227 -21.09 -10.43 -0.80
N PHE A 228 -21.86 -9.49 -1.35
CA PHE A 228 -23.13 -9.82 -1.97
C PHE A 228 -22.91 -10.55 -3.30
N PRO A 229 -23.70 -11.61 -3.57
CA PRO A 229 -23.58 -12.34 -4.83
C PRO A 229 -23.96 -11.45 -6.00
N ILE A 230 -23.21 -11.59 -7.10
CA ILE A 230 -23.43 -10.85 -8.34
C ILE A 230 -23.79 -11.85 -9.41
N ASP A 231 -24.98 -11.69 -9.98
CA ASP A 231 -25.38 -12.45 -11.16
C ASP A 231 -24.82 -11.84 -12.45
N ALA A 232 -24.92 -12.58 -13.55
CA ALA A 232 -24.40 -12.15 -14.83
C ALA A 232 -25.03 -10.85 -15.36
N ASN A 233 -26.31 -10.59 -15.08
CA ASN A 233 -27.01 -9.40 -15.56
C ASN A 233 -26.54 -8.14 -14.79
N ALA A 234 -26.41 -8.25 -13.47
CA ALA A 234 -25.85 -7.22 -12.61
C ALA A 234 -24.38 -6.95 -12.97
N PHE A 235 -23.59 -7.99 -13.21
CA PHE A 235 -22.21 -7.86 -13.66
C PHE A 235 -22.11 -7.12 -14.99
N GLU A 236 -22.92 -7.47 -15.99
CA GLU A 236 -22.90 -6.82 -17.31
C GLU A 236 -23.22 -5.32 -17.22
N LYS A 237 -24.18 -4.94 -16.36
CA LYS A 237 -24.51 -3.53 -16.10
C LYS A 237 -23.35 -2.79 -15.44
N ALA A 238 -22.76 -3.38 -14.41
CA ALA A 238 -21.61 -2.81 -13.70
C ALA A 238 -20.41 -2.65 -14.66
N GLU A 239 -20.10 -3.68 -15.43
CA GLU A 239 -19.03 -3.67 -16.42
C GLU A 239 -19.22 -2.55 -17.45
N LYS A 240 -20.43 -2.39 -18.00
CA LYS A 240 -20.75 -1.29 -18.92
C LYS A 240 -20.50 0.08 -18.29
N ALA A 241 -20.85 0.27 -17.01
CA ALA A 241 -20.63 1.53 -16.30
C ALA A 241 -19.14 1.80 -16.05
N PHE A 242 -18.37 0.78 -15.65
CA PHE A 242 -16.91 0.88 -15.49
C PHE A 242 -16.24 1.24 -16.82
N LEU A 243 -16.54 0.50 -17.89
CA LEU A 243 -15.95 0.73 -19.21
C LEU A 243 -16.32 2.10 -19.77
N LYS A 244 -17.57 2.56 -19.58
CA LYS A 244 -17.98 3.92 -19.97
C LYS A 244 -17.08 4.98 -19.33
N THR A 245 -16.88 4.89 -18.02
CA THR A 245 -16.10 5.87 -17.26
C THR A 245 -14.61 5.78 -17.60
N LEU A 246 -14.06 4.56 -17.70
CA LEU A 246 -12.66 4.32 -18.06
C LEU A 246 -12.30 4.82 -19.46
N ASN A 247 -13.23 4.72 -20.42
CA ASN A 247 -13.04 5.21 -21.79
C ASN A 247 -13.17 6.74 -21.89
N ALA A 248 -13.93 7.36 -21.00
CA ALA A 248 -14.07 8.82 -20.90
C ALA A 248 -12.90 9.48 -20.15
N LEU A 249 -12.21 8.70 -19.29
CA LEU A 249 -10.89 9.03 -18.74
C LEU A 249 -9.83 8.76 -19.81
#